data_AF-W2IIH3-F1
#
_entry.id   AF-W2IIH3-F1
#
_cell.length_a   1.000
_cell.length_b   1.000
_cell.length_c   1.000
_cell.angle_alpha   90.00
_cell.angle_beta   90.00
_cell.angle_gamma   90.00
#
_symmetry.space_group_name_H-M   'P 1'
#
loop_
_entity.id
_entity.type
_entity.pdbx_description
1 polymer ?
#
loop_
_entity_poly.entity_id
_entity_poly.type
_entity_poly.pdbx_seq_one_letter_code
_entity_poly.pdbx_strand_id
1 'polypeptide(L)'
;MKLGNDVLEVLESPKLSKLSKYISAYNLKHPDEQISLVGVLSTRYGDDAVAKALVTAKGRTNTAELAASLQREQLNGWLDNQKSIEYVMGKLKIGDDWTLTMSSRSLDALDKYIRLFNVRYPLAKTDITTELAKRFGGEAKFSRHSYDECTPMLKKIQNALFKQWKDRGLDPMSVLVQVFKVDEKDVASAGSALKNVVERYKREVYRGPVEGIFVTPRRS
;
A
#
# COMPACT_ATOMS: atom_id res chain seq x y z
N MET A 1 20.79 -28.34 1.88
CA MET A 1 19.92 -28.38 0.67
C MET A 1 20.20 -27.16 -0.22
N LYS A 2 20.37 -27.32 -1.54
CA LYS A 2 20.50 -26.20 -2.49
C LYS A 2 19.12 -25.78 -3.01
N LEU A 3 18.59 -24.64 -2.53
CA LEU A 3 17.25 -24.15 -2.89
C LEU A 3 17.21 -23.62 -4.32
N GLY A 4 18.19 -22.79 -4.71
CA GLY A 4 18.25 -22.09 -5.99
C GLY A 4 18.84 -20.70 -5.77
N ASN A 5 18.95 -19.90 -6.83
CA ASN A 5 19.44 -18.53 -6.74
C ASN A 5 18.30 -17.48 -6.84
N ASP A 6 17.12 -17.88 -7.30
CA ASP A 6 15.94 -17.03 -7.41
C ASP A 6 14.84 -17.46 -6.42
N VAL A 7 14.24 -16.50 -5.73
CA VAL A 7 13.20 -16.78 -4.72
C VAL A 7 11.91 -17.26 -5.39
N LEU A 8 11.55 -16.68 -6.53
CA LEU A 8 10.30 -16.97 -7.21
C LEU A 8 10.28 -18.40 -7.77
N GLU A 9 11.40 -18.85 -8.35
CA GLU A 9 11.61 -20.25 -8.72
C GLU A 9 11.51 -21.19 -7.50
N VAL A 10 12.05 -20.78 -6.35
CA VAL A 10 11.99 -21.58 -5.12
C VAL A 10 10.55 -21.70 -4.60
N LEU A 11 9.75 -20.64 -4.70
CA LEU A 11 8.34 -20.65 -4.32
C LEU A 11 7.50 -21.62 -5.18
N GLU A 12 7.96 -21.89 -6.40
CA GLU A 12 7.33 -22.84 -7.34
C GLU A 12 7.91 -24.26 -7.23
N SER A 13 8.96 -24.43 -6.44
CA SER A 13 9.71 -25.67 -6.35
C SER A 13 9.16 -26.61 -5.28
N PRO A 14 9.11 -27.94 -5.52
CA PRO A 14 8.82 -28.93 -4.48
C PRO A 14 9.85 -28.94 -3.34
N LYS A 15 11.02 -28.32 -3.54
CA LYS A 15 12.03 -28.13 -2.49
C LYS A 15 11.53 -27.28 -1.33
N LEU A 16 10.58 -26.38 -1.57
CA LEU A 16 10.01 -25.56 -0.50
C LEU A 16 9.29 -26.42 0.54
N SER A 17 8.52 -27.42 0.11
CA SER A 17 7.85 -28.36 1.01
C SER A 17 8.85 -29.13 1.89
N LYS A 18 10.00 -29.54 1.33
CA LYS A 18 11.08 -30.17 2.12
C LYS A 18 11.66 -29.21 3.16
N LEU A 19 11.84 -27.94 2.81
CA LEU A 19 12.29 -26.91 3.75
C LEU A 19 11.28 -26.68 4.87
N SER A 20 9.99 -26.56 4.55
CA SER A 20 8.93 -26.40 5.54
C SER A 20 8.93 -27.55 6.55
N LYS A 21 9.03 -28.81 6.08
CA LYS A 21 9.11 -29.98 6.97
C LYS A 21 10.34 -29.94 7.89
N TYR A 22 11.49 -29.52 7.37
CA TYR A 22 12.69 -29.33 8.17
C TYR A 22 12.49 -28.27 9.25
N ILE A 23 11.92 -27.12 8.90
CA ILE A 23 11.63 -26.03 9.84
C ILE A 23 10.67 -26.49 10.93
N SER A 24 9.59 -27.20 10.58
CA SER A 24 8.66 -27.75 11.57
C SER A 24 9.34 -28.71 12.55
N ALA A 25 10.20 -29.61 12.04
CA ALA A 25 10.95 -30.54 12.89
C ALA A 25 11.98 -29.83 13.77
N TYR A 26 12.60 -28.75 13.27
CA TYR A 26 13.52 -27.90 14.04
C TYR A 26 12.76 -27.17 15.16
N ASN A 27 11.67 -26.48 14.86
CA ASN A 27 10.89 -25.72 15.85
C ASN A 27 10.29 -26.63 16.95
N LEU A 28 9.97 -27.89 16.64
CA LEU A 28 9.52 -28.86 17.64
C LEU A 28 10.62 -29.19 18.66
N LYS A 29 11.89 -29.19 18.23
CA LYS A 29 13.05 -29.45 19.09
C LYS A 29 13.58 -28.19 19.77
N HIS A 30 13.27 -27.02 19.22
CA HIS A 30 13.75 -25.71 19.66
C HIS A 30 12.57 -24.76 19.89
N PRO A 31 11.74 -25.00 20.93
CA PRO A 31 10.51 -24.24 21.16
C PRO A 31 10.75 -22.75 21.44
N ASP A 32 11.91 -22.41 22.01
CA ASP A 32 12.31 -21.04 22.37
C ASP A 32 13.09 -20.31 21.24
N GLU A 33 13.51 -21.03 20.20
CA GLU A 33 14.33 -20.51 19.09
C GLU A 33 13.69 -20.82 17.73
N GLN A 34 12.37 -20.64 17.64
CA GLN A 34 11.65 -20.99 16.41
C GLN A 34 12.11 -20.15 15.22
N ILE A 35 12.36 -20.83 14.11
CA ILE A 35 12.65 -20.20 12.82
C ILE A 35 11.43 -20.25 11.91
N SER A 36 11.34 -19.30 10.99
CA SER A 36 10.24 -19.15 10.07
C SER A 36 10.70 -19.41 8.63
N LEU A 37 9.81 -19.84 7.75
CA LEU A 37 10.17 -20.09 6.34
C LEU A 37 10.59 -18.79 5.66
N VAL A 38 9.87 -17.69 5.92
CA VAL A 38 10.25 -16.37 5.42
C VAL A 38 11.59 -15.92 6.00
N GLY A 39 11.88 -16.18 7.27
CA GLY A 39 13.16 -15.84 7.90
C GLY A 39 14.33 -16.58 7.25
N VAL A 40 14.17 -17.88 6.97
CA VAL A 40 15.19 -18.68 6.27
C VAL A 40 15.41 -18.18 4.84
N LEU A 41 14.33 -17.88 4.10
CA LEU A 41 14.44 -17.31 2.75
C LEU A 41 15.11 -15.93 2.79
N SER A 42 14.74 -15.08 3.75
CA SER A 42 15.28 -13.72 3.87
C SER A 42 16.75 -13.71 4.28
N THR A 43 17.17 -14.66 5.12
CA THR A 43 18.60 -14.86 5.46
C THR A 43 19.43 -15.22 4.23
N ARG A 44 18.86 -15.99 3.29
CA ARG A 44 19.57 -16.46 2.10
C ARG A 44 19.55 -15.44 0.96
N TYR A 45 18.41 -14.80 0.72
CA TYR A 45 18.17 -14.00 -0.48
C TYR A 45 18.07 -12.49 -0.20
N GLY A 46 17.95 -12.12 1.08
CA GLY A 46 17.65 -10.76 1.53
C GLY A 46 16.16 -10.45 1.53
N ASP A 47 15.72 -9.66 2.51
CA ASP A 47 14.32 -9.21 2.68
C ASP A 47 13.73 -8.60 1.40
N ASP A 48 14.54 -7.87 0.64
CA ASP A 48 14.13 -7.17 -0.57
C ASP A 48 13.73 -8.13 -1.69
N ALA A 49 14.58 -9.12 -1.96
CA ALA A 49 14.32 -10.15 -2.97
C ALA A 49 13.10 -10.99 -2.58
N VAL A 50 12.98 -11.35 -1.30
CA VAL A 50 11.85 -12.13 -0.79
C VAL A 50 10.54 -11.34 -0.89
N ALA A 51 10.52 -10.08 -0.43
CA ALA A 51 9.33 -9.24 -0.51
C ALA A 51 8.85 -9.05 -1.96
N LYS A 52 9.76 -8.75 -2.88
CA LYS A 52 9.46 -8.62 -4.32
C LYS A 52 8.93 -9.92 -4.92
N ALA A 53 9.54 -11.05 -4.59
CA ALA A 53 9.09 -12.36 -5.06
C ALA A 53 7.69 -12.72 -4.54
N LEU A 54 7.39 -12.46 -3.27
CA LEU A 54 6.06 -12.71 -2.70
C LEU A 54 4.98 -11.84 -3.34
N VAL A 55 5.25 -10.55 -3.56
CA VAL A 55 4.33 -9.65 -4.30
C VAL A 55 4.07 -10.18 -5.71
N THR A 56 5.11 -10.66 -6.40
CA THR A 56 5.02 -11.20 -7.76
C THR A 56 4.25 -12.52 -7.79
N ALA A 57 4.57 -13.45 -6.90
CA ALA A 57 3.94 -14.77 -6.78
C ALA A 57 2.44 -14.68 -6.46
N LYS A 58 2.00 -13.65 -5.71
CA LYS A 58 0.57 -13.39 -5.47
C LYS A 58 -0.29 -13.21 -6.72
N GLY A 59 0.32 -12.94 -7.88
CA GLY A 59 -0.39 -12.81 -9.16
C GLY A 59 -0.31 -14.04 -10.04
N ARG A 60 0.32 -15.14 -9.59
CA ARG A 60 0.41 -16.39 -10.33
C ARG A 60 -0.57 -17.39 -9.73
N THR A 61 -1.38 -18.04 -10.56
CA THR A 61 -2.45 -18.96 -10.13
C THR A 61 -1.94 -20.03 -9.14
N ASN A 62 -0.78 -20.63 -9.42
CA ASN A 62 -0.27 -21.76 -8.64
C ASN A 62 0.45 -21.38 -7.33
N THR A 63 0.81 -20.09 -7.16
CA THR A 63 1.56 -19.64 -5.97
C THR A 63 0.86 -18.56 -5.17
N ALA A 64 -0.34 -18.13 -5.59
CA ALA A 64 -1.04 -17.02 -4.97
C ALA A 64 -1.32 -17.24 -3.47
N GLU A 65 -1.88 -18.39 -3.09
CA GLU A 65 -2.24 -18.69 -1.70
C GLU A 65 -1.00 -18.82 -0.80
N LEU A 66 -0.01 -19.57 -1.26
CA LEU A 66 1.26 -19.75 -0.57
C LEU A 66 1.96 -18.39 -0.36
N ALA A 67 2.05 -17.57 -1.42
CA ALA A 67 2.67 -16.27 -1.35
C ALA A 67 1.90 -15.30 -0.44
N ALA A 68 0.57 -15.37 -0.41
CA ALA A 68 -0.24 -14.60 0.52
C ALA A 68 0.01 -15.02 1.98
N SER A 69 0.16 -16.33 2.24
CA SER A 69 0.49 -16.83 3.57
C SER A 69 1.88 -16.38 4.03
N LEU A 70 2.89 -16.54 3.17
CA LEU A 70 4.26 -16.11 3.46
C LEU A 70 4.36 -14.58 3.59
N GLN A 71 3.60 -13.82 2.81
CA GLN A 71 3.56 -12.36 2.98
C GLN A 71 2.98 -11.97 4.34
N ARG A 72 1.94 -12.65 4.84
CA ARG A 72 1.43 -12.40 6.21
C ARG A 72 2.50 -12.68 7.27
N GLU A 73 3.22 -13.79 7.14
CA GLU A 73 4.34 -14.13 8.02
C GLU A 73 5.44 -13.06 7.95
N GLN A 74 5.78 -12.58 6.75
CA GLN A 74 6.75 -11.50 6.55
C GLN A 74 6.33 -10.19 7.24
N LEU A 75 5.07 -9.77 7.07
CA LEU A 75 4.55 -8.54 7.68
C LEU A 75 4.53 -8.62 9.21
N ASN A 76 4.11 -9.76 9.78
CA ASN A 76 4.14 -9.98 11.23
C ASN A 76 5.59 -9.98 11.75
N GLY A 77 6.50 -10.70 11.07
CA GLY A 77 7.91 -10.70 11.44
C GLY A 77 8.53 -9.30 11.41
N TRP A 78 8.20 -8.48 10.42
CA TRP A 78 8.63 -7.07 10.39
C TRP A 78 8.02 -6.25 11.54
N LEU A 79 6.77 -6.50 11.94
CA LEU A 79 6.15 -5.82 13.07
C LEU A 79 6.80 -6.22 14.41
N ASP A 80 7.04 -7.50 14.61
CA ASP A 80 7.66 -8.04 15.84
C ASP A 80 9.10 -7.55 16.00
N ASN A 81 9.80 -7.36 14.87
CA ASN A 81 11.13 -6.73 14.83
C ASN A 81 11.08 -5.20 14.73
N GLN A 82 9.92 -4.59 15.03
CA GLN A 82 9.72 -3.14 15.12
C GLN A 82 10.21 -2.35 13.88
N LYS A 83 10.08 -2.94 12.69
CA LYS A 83 10.44 -2.26 11.45
C LYS A 83 9.55 -1.04 11.24
N SER A 84 10.10 0.03 10.67
CA SER A 84 9.32 1.22 10.35
C SER A 84 8.46 0.99 9.11
N ILE A 85 7.41 1.80 8.93
CA ILE A 85 6.61 1.77 7.70
C ILE A 85 7.47 2.14 6.48
N GLU A 86 8.43 3.06 6.65
CA GLU A 86 9.41 3.41 5.60
C GLU A 86 10.27 2.22 5.19
N TYR A 87 10.76 1.42 6.15
CA TYR A 87 11.48 0.18 5.85
C TYR A 87 10.62 -0.76 5.00
N VAL A 88 9.36 -0.98 5.41
CA VAL A 88 8.43 -1.86 4.69
C VAL A 88 8.14 -1.35 3.28
N MET A 89 7.90 -0.04 3.11
CA MET A 89 7.72 0.56 1.78
C MET A 89 8.94 0.33 0.88
N GLY A 90 10.15 0.46 1.42
CA GLY A 90 11.39 0.19 0.70
C GLY A 90 11.50 -1.26 0.25
N LYS A 91 11.17 -2.24 1.11
CA LYS A 91 11.20 -3.67 0.74
C LYS A 91 10.10 -4.05 -0.26
N LEU A 92 8.95 -3.40 -0.18
CA LEU A 92 7.84 -3.56 -1.12
C LEU A 92 8.04 -2.78 -2.43
N LYS A 93 9.17 -2.09 -2.60
CA LYS A 93 9.54 -1.27 -3.76
C LYS A 93 8.52 -0.18 -4.11
N ILE A 94 7.87 0.39 -3.11
CA ILE A 94 6.84 1.42 -3.31
C ILE A 94 7.51 2.73 -3.74
N GLY A 95 7.19 3.18 -4.95
CA GLY A 95 7.80 4.35 -5.60
C GLY A 95 9.11 4.05 -6.34
N ASP A 96 9.86 3.03 -5.93
CA ASP A 96 11.14 2.64 -6.55
C ASP A 96 10.94 1.75 -7.79
N ASP A 97 9.91 0.90 -7.76
CA ASP A 97 9.49 0.08 -8.90
C ASP A 97 8.04 0.45 -9.23
N TRP A 98 7.87 1.31 -10.24
CA TRP A 98 6.55 1.81 -10.62
C TRP A 98 5.62 0.67 -11.09
N THR A 99 6.18 -0.37 -11.73
CA THR A 99 5.40 -1.51 -12.20
C THR A 99 4.82 -2.30 -11.03
N LEU A 100 5.60 -2.53 -9.97
CA LEU A 100 5.13 -3.19 -8.76
C LEU A 100 4.17 -2.31 -7.96
N THR A 101 4.46 -1.01 -7.84
CA THR A 101 3.58 -0.03 -7.19
C THR A 101 2.20 -0.03 -7.85
N MET A 102 2.16 0.01 -9.18
CA MET A 102 0.93 -0.01 -9.96
C MET A 102 0.23 -1.37 -9.97
N SER A 103 0.91 -2.47 -9.65
CA SER A 103 0.27 -3.80 -9.54
C SER A 103 -0.74 -3.92 -8.39
N SER A 104 -0.82 -2.92 -7.50
CA SER A 104 -1.64 -2.87 -6.28
C SER A 104 -1.31 -3.91 -5.21
N ARG A 105 -0.55 -4.97 -5.55
CA ARG A 105 -0.21 -6.04 -4.61
C ARG A 105 0.78 -5.59 -3.54
N SER A 106 1.68 -4.65 -3.87
CA SER A 106 2.56 -4.00 -2.89
C SER A 106 1.79 -3.01 -2.01
N LEU A 107 0.85 -2.26 -2.58
CA LEU A 107 -0.04 -1.36 -1.83
C LEU A 107 -0.98 -2.10 -0.88
N ASP A 108 -1.51 -3.26 -1.29
CA ASP A 108 -2.27 -4.18 -0.42
C ASP A 108 -1.43 -4.68 0.76
N ALA A 109 -0.16 -5.03 0.50
CA ALA A 109 0.76 -5.44 1.56
C ALA A 109 1.07 -4.30 2.54
N LEU A 110 1.27 -3.08 2.02
CA LEU A 110 1.47 -1.88 2.85
C LEU A 110 0.22 -1.57 3.69
N ASP A 111 -0.98 -1.60 3.10
CA ASP A 111 -2.23 -1.35 3.84
C ASP A 111 -2.39 -2.35 4.99
N LYS A 112 -2.13 -3.63 4.75
CA LYS A 112 -2.14 -4.67 5.79
C LYS A 112 -1.12 -4.40 6.88
N TYR A 113 0.10 -4.00 6.52
CA TYR A 113 1.12 -3.66 7.50
C TYR A 113 0.71 -2.46 8.36
N ILE A 114 0.18 -1.40 7.76
CA ILE A 114 -0.29 -0.20 8.48
C ILE A 114 -1.43 -0.57 9.43
N ARG A 115 -2.36 -1.47 9.04
CA ARG A 115 -3.41 -1.95 9.96
C ARG A 115 -2.84 -2.67 11.17
N LEU A 116 -1.88 -3.57 10.96
CA LEU A 116 -1.18 -4.28 12.05
C LEU A 116 -0.42 -3.29 12.94
N PHE A 117 0.31 -2.35 12.34
CA PHE A 117 1.03 -1.28 13.02
C PHE A 117 0.09 -0.44 13.90
N ASN A 118 -1.05 -0.02 13.37
CA ASN A 118 -2.05 0.79 14.08
C ASN A 118 -2.70 0.07 15.26
N VAL A 119 -2.78 -1.27 15.21
CA VAL A 119 -3.23 -2.10 16.35
C VAL A 119 -2.15 -2.13 17.43
N ARG A 120 -0.89 -2.33 17.05
CA ARG A 120 0.24 -2.42 18.00
C ARG A 120 0.60 -1.06 18.62
N TYR A 121 0.51 0.01 17.84
CA TYR A 121 0.94 1.36 18.21
C TYR A 121 -0.22 2.36 18.10
N PRO A 122 -1.24 2.28 18.98
CA PRO A 122 -2.47 3.06 18.85
C PRO A 122 -2.27 4.57 18.99
N LEU A 123 -1.18 5.01 19.62
CA LEU A 123 -0.82 6.43 19.75
C LEU A 123 -0.07 7.00 18.52
N ALA A 124 0.46 6.13 17.67
CA ALA A 124 1.24 6.51 16.48
C ALA A 124 0.50 6.19 15.17
N LYS A 125 -0.84 6.08 15.23
CA LYS A 125 -1.65 5.68 14.08
C LYS A 125 -1.40 6.55 12.87
N THR A 126 -1.39 5.91 11.71
CA THR A 126 -1.31 6.56 10.40
C THR A 126 -2.18 5.82 9.40
N ASP A 127 -2.19 6.26 8.15
CA ASP A 127 -2.91 5.62 7.07
C ASP A 127 -2.07 5.62 5.79
N ILE A 128 -2.45 4.79 4.83
CA ILE A 128 -1.70 4.61 3.59
C ILE A 128 -1.55 5.90 2.78
N THR A 129 -2.52 6.82 2.81
CA THR A 129 -2.41 8.07 2.06
C THR A 129 -1.40 9.01 2.68
N THR A 130 -1.37 9.09 4.02
CA THR A 130 -0.37 9.86 4.77
C THR A 130 1.05 9.34 4.51
N GLU A 131 1.23 8.02 4.56
CA GLU A 131 2.55 7.41 4.35
C GLU A 131 3.03 7.51 2.90
N LEU A 132 2.14 7.35 1.92
CA LEU A 132 2.48 7.57 0.51
C LEU A 132 2.76 9.05 0.24
N ALA A 133 1.99 9.98 0.79
CA ALA A 133 2.27 11.41 0.69
C ALA A 133 3.68 11.72 1.21
N LYS A 134 4.08 11.19 2.36
CA LYS A 134 5.46 11.30 2.86
C LYS A 134 6.48 10.73 1.86
N ARG A 135 6.26 9.51 1.37
CA ARG A 135 7.16 8.82 0.40
C ARG A 135 7.37 9.62 -0.89
N PHE A 136 6.32 10.26 -1.41
CA PHE A 136 6.37 11.04 -2.65
C PHE A 136 6.73 12.52 -2.44
N GLY A 137 7.05 12.95 -1.22
CA GLY A 137 7.48 14.32 -0.91
C GLY A 137 6.35 15.33 -0.75
N GLY A 138 5.21 14.89 -0.24
CA GLY A 138 4.04 15.68 0.14
C GLY A 138 2.77 15.34 -0.65
N GLU A 139 1.63 15.72 -0.10
CA GLU A 139 0.30 15.52 -0.71
C GLU A 139 0.24 16.08 -2.14
N ALA A 140 0.84 17.25 -2.36
CA ALA A 140 0.89 17.92 -3.67
C ALA A 140 1.62 17.09 -4.73
N LYS A 141 2.77 16.49 -4.39
CA LYS A 141 3.52 15.66 -5.34
C LYS A 141 2.81 14.33 -5.56
N PHE A 142 2.32 13.73 -4.47
CA PHE A 142 1.56 12.48 -4.54
C PHE A 142 0.32 12.61 -5.43
N SER A 143 -0.52 13.62 -5.20
CA SER A 143 -1.78 13.78 -5.93
C SER A 143 -1.63 14.12 -7.42
N ARG A 144 -0.46 14.64 -7.84
CA ARG A 144 -0.16 15.03 -9.23
C ARG A 144 0.23 13.86 -10.12
N HIS A 145 0.61 12.71 -9.58
CA HIS A 145 0.96 11.57 -10.42
C HIS A 145 -0.27 11.22 -11.27
N SER A 146 -0.14 11.28 -12.60
CA SER A 146 -1.29 11.17 -13.50
C SER A 146 -1.91 9.79 -13.37
N TYR A 147 -3.16 9.76 -12.90
CA TYR A 147 -3.85 8.56 -12.43
C TYR A 147 -4.98 8.13 -13.36
N ASP A 148 -4.94 8.54 -14.63
CA ASP A 148 -5.98 8.20 -15.62
C ASP A 148 -6.04 6.70 -15.91
N GLU A 149 -4.96 5.97 -15.68
CA GLU A 149 -4.88 4.50 -15.71
C GLU A 149 -4.66 3.89 -14.31
N CYS A 150 -5.37 4.39 -13.30
CA CYS A 150 -5.27 3.81 -11.96
C CYS A 150 -5.98 2.49 -11.82
N THR A 151 -5.30 1.55 -11.15
CA THR A 151 -5.95 0.39 -10.56
C THR A 151 -7.03 0.81 -9.55
N PRO A 152 -8.03 -0.05 -9.28
CA PRO A 152 -9.06 0.24 -8.28
C PRO A 152 -8.49 0.60 -6.90
N MET A 153 -7.34 0.04 -6.50
CA MET A 153 -6.69 0.35 -5.23
C MET A 153 -6.19 1.80 -5.19
N LEU A 154 -5.50 2.27 -6.23
CA LEU A 154 -5.01 3.64 -6.27
C LEU A 154 -6.14 4.67 -6.33
N LYS A 155 -7.24 4.36 -7.04
CA LYS A 155 -8.46 5.18 -7.00
C LYS A 155 -9.00 5.31 -5.57
N LYS A 156 -9.05 4.21 -4.81
CA LYS A 156 -9.46 4.22 -3.39
C LYS A 156 -8.52 5.08 -2.54
N ILE A 157 -7.21 4.94 -2.72
CA ILE A 157 -6.20 5.73 -2.00
C ILE A 157 -6.34 7.22 -2.35
N GLN A 158 -6.52 7.57 -3.62
CA GLN A 158 -6.76 8.95 -4.05
C GLN A 158 -8.03 9.54 -3.43
N ASN A 159 -9.14 8.79 -3.45
CA ASN A 159 -10.39 9.24 -2.85
C ASN A 159 -10.28 9.38 -1.32
N ALA A 160 -9.47 8.56 -0.67
CA ALA A 160 -9.17 8.71 0.74
C ALA A 160 -8.37 10.00 1.03
N LEU A 161 -7.37 10.35 0.20
CA LEU A 161 -6.64 11.63 0.31
C LEU A 161 -7.60 12.83 0.13
N PHE A 162 -8.48 12.75 -0.87
CA PHE A 162 -9.51 13.76 -1.09
C PHE A 162 -10.49 13.88 0.07
N LYS A 163 -10.85 12.75 0.70
CA LYS A 163 -11.66 12.74 1.91
C LYS A 163 -10.92 13.43 3.05
N GLN A 164 -9.62 13.22 3.21
CA GLN A 164 -8.83 13.94 4.22
C GLN A 164 -8.80 15.45 3.97
N TRP A 165 -8.69 15.90 2.72
CA TRP A 165 -8.81 17.33 2.39
C TRP A 165 -10.18 17.88 2.80
N LYS A 166 -11.26 17.16 2.50
CA LYS A 166 -12.62 17.55 2.89
C LYS A 166 -12.82 17.57 4.40
N ASP A 167 -12.34 16.54 5.10
CA ASP A 167 -12.44 16.41 6.56
C ASP A 167 -11.62 17.52 7.27
N ARG A 168 -10.57 18.04 6.62
CA ARG A 168 -9.81 19.23 7.05
C ARG A 168 -10.49 20.56 6.67
N GLY A 169 -11.65 20.54 6.05
CA GLY A 169 -12.39 21.74 5.63
C GLY A 169 -11.83 22.43 4.37
N LEU A 170 -11.00 21.76 3.57
CA LEU A 170 -10.41 22.35 2.38
C LEU A 170 -11.38 22.26 1.19
N ASP A 171 -11.92 23.40 0.76
CA ASP A 171 -12.62 23.49 -0.51
C ASP A 171 -11.65 23.40 -1.71
N PRO A 172 -12.14 23.22 -2.96
CA PRO A 172 -11.31 23.15 -4.16
C PRO A 172 -10.27 24.27 -4.33
N MET A 173 -10.62 25.52 -3.97
CA MET A 173 -9.71 26.67 -4.04
C MET A 173 -8.70 26.63 -2.89
N SER A 174 -9.15 26.30 -1.67
CA SER A 174 -8.26 26.09 -0.52
C SER A 174 -7.21 24.99 -0.79
N VAL A 175 -7.53 23.96 -1.56
CA VAL A 175 -6.55 22.93 -1.97
C VAL A 175 -5.45 23.52 -2.87
N LEU A 176 -5.79 24.40 -3.83
CA LEU A 176 -4.80 25.08 -4.68
C LEU A 176 -3.82 25.91 -3.86
N VAL A 177 -4.33 26.68 -2.90
CA VAL A 177 -3.50 27.56 -2.08
C VAL A 177 -2.72 26.77 -1.03
N GLN A 178 -3.40 25.96 -0.22
CA GLN A 178 -2.79 25.38 0.98
C GLN A 178 -1.99 24.12 0.69
N VAL A 179 -2.46 23.26 -0.23
CA VAL A 179 -1.77 22.00 -0.58
C VAL A 179 -0.78 22.25 -1.70
N PHE A 180 -1.24 22.85 -2.80
CA PHE A 180 -0.39 23.05 -3.98
C PHE A 180 0.49 24.30 -3.95
N LYS A 181 0.33 25.18 -2.95
CA LYS A 181 1.10 26.41 -2.77
C LYS A 181 0.99 27.37 -3.97
N VAL A 182 -0.18 27.39 -4.62
CA VAL A 182 -0.51 28.40 -5.65
C VAL A 182 -0.79 29.74 -4.96
N ASP A 183 -0.37 30.84 -5.57
CA ASP A 183 -0.67 32.19 -5.05
C ASP A 183 -2.19 32.40 -5.00
N GLU A 184 -2.70 32.78 -3.83
CA GLU A 184 -4.12 33.04 -3.59
C GLU A 184 -4.67 34.15 -4.48
N LYS A 185 -3.82 35.13 -4.83
CA LYS A 185 -4.21 36.25 -5.70
C LYS A 185 -4.26 35.86 -7.18
N ASP A 186 -3.72 34.70 -7.53
CA ASP A 186 -3.60 34.25 -8.92
C ASP A 186 -3.88 32.75 -9.08
N VAL A 187 -4.89 32.25 -8.36
CA VAL A 187 -5.30 30.83 -8.48
C VAL A 187 -5.71 30.47 -9.92
N ALA A 188 -6.17 31.44 -10.70
CA ALA A 188 -6.52 31.28 -12.10
C ALA A 188 -5.33 30.86 -12.97
N SER A 189 -4.09 31.21 -12.63
CA SER A 189 -2.89 30.81 -13.36
C SER A 189 -2.40 29.40 -13.06
N ALA A 190 -3.04 28.68 -12.12
CA ALA A 190 -2.69 27.31 -11.79
C ALA A 190 -2.63 26.43 -13.06
N GLY A 191 -1.55 25.64 -13.17
CA GLY A 191 -1.35 24.74 -14.31
C GLY A 191 -2.46 23.71 -14.45
N SER A 192 -2.68 23.23 -15.67
CA SER A 192 -3.74 22.26 -16.01
C SER A 192 -3.70 21.00 -15.15
N ALA A 193 -2.52 20.48 -14.82
CA ALA A 193 -2.36 19.32 -13.94
C ALA A 193 -2.97 19.54 -12.54
N LEU A 194 -2.78 20.72 -11.94
CA LEU A 194 -3.35 21.04 -10.62
C LEU A 194 -4.87 21.17 -10.70
N LYS A 195 -5.34 21.88 -11.73
CA LYS A 195 -6.77 22.04 -12.00
C LYS A 195 -7.46 20.68 -12.20
N ASN A 196 -6.82 19.74 -12.90
CA ASN A 196 -7.36 18.40 -13.09
C ASN A 196 -7.52 17.61 -11.78
N VAL A 197 -6.55 17.72 -10.86
CA VAL A 197 -6.65 17.07 -9.54
C VAL A 197 -7.80 17.68 -8.74
N VAL A 198 -7.93 19.01 -8.76
CA VAL A 198 -8.96 19.74 -8.03
C VAL A 198 -10.36 19.48 -8.60
N GLU A 199 -10.51 19.41 -9.91
CA GLU A 199 -11.79 19.04 -10.54
C GLU A 199 -12.16 17.59 -10.23
N ARG A 200 -11.19 16.68 -10.12
CA ARG A 200 -11.44 15.31 -9.63
C ARG A 200 -11.88 15.31 -8.18
N TYR A 201 -11.17 16.01 -7.30
CA TYR A 201 -11.58 16.16 -5.89
C TYR A 201 -13.02 16.67 -5.78
N LYS A 202 -13.34 17.72 -6.54
CA LYS A 202 -14.65 18.36 -6.60
C LYS A 202 -15.75 17.39 -7.03
N ARG A 203 -15.50 16.60 -8.06
CA ARG A 203 -16.44 15.63 -8.63
C ARG A 203 -16.63 14.40 -7.76
N GLU A 204 -15.55 13.78 -7.29
CA GLU A 204 -15.59 12.46 -6.65
C GLU A 204 -15.92 12.52 -5.14
N VAL A 205 -15.56 13.61 -4.44
CA VAL A 205 -15.62 13.67 -2.96
C VAL A 205 -16.27 14.94 -2.43
N TYR A 206 -15.92 16.12 -2.95
CA TYR A 206 -16.37 17.38 -2.37
C TYR A 206 -17.88 17.57 -2.50
N ARG A 207 -18.42 17.50 -3.73
CA ARG A 207 -19.84 17.71 -4.00
C ARG A 207 -20.73 16.53 -3.59
N GLY A 208 -20.17 15.32 -3.51
CA GLY A 208 -20.94 14.08 -3.32
C GLY A 208 -21.91 13.79 -4.48
N PRO A 209 -22.46 12.56 -4.59
CA PRO A 209 -23.65 12.35 -5.39
C PRO A 209 -24.76 13.25 -4.82
N VAL A 210 -25.47 13.97 -5.70
CA VAL A 210 -26.71 14.65 -5.31
C VAL A 210 -27.67 13.54 -4.88
N GLU A 211 -27.91 13.36 -3.59
CA GLU A 211 -29.06 12.57 -3.14
C GLU A 211 -30.29 13.24 -3.76
N GLY A 212 -30.91 12.52 -4.68
CA GLY A 212 -32.04 13.01 -5.45
C GLY A 212 -33.09 13.56 -4.49
N ILE A 213 -33.53 14.77 -4.78
CA ILE A 213 -34.73 15.36 -4.19
C ILE A 213 -35.87 14.37 -4.48
N PHE A 214 -36.18 13.48 -3.54
CA PHE A 214 -37.42 12.72 -3.55
C PHE A 214 -38.54 13.73 -3.30
N VAL A 215 -39.00 14.35 -4.38
CA VAL A 215 -40.30 15.02 -4.39
C VAL A 215 -41.34 13.91 -4.24
N THR A 216 -41.85 13.72 -3.03
CA THR A 216 -43.04 12.89 -2.84
C THR A 216 -44.18 13.52 -3.64
N PRO A 217 -44.83 12.80 -4.57
CA PRO A 217 -46.01 13.32 -5.25
C PRO A 217 -47.11 13.53 -4.21
N ARG A 218 -47.64 14.75 -4.15
CA ARG A 218 -48.85 15.06 -3.40
C ARG A 218 -49.98 14.24 -4.02
N ARG A 219 -50.48 13.22 -3.32
CA ARG A 219 -51.74 12.56 -3.71
C ARG A 219 -52.86 13.57 -3.53
N SER A 220 -53.49 13.96 -4.64
CA SER A 220 -54.88 14.43 -4.65
C SER A 220 -55.83 13.24 -4.59
#